data_AF-A0A6A3F604-F1
#
_entry.id   AF-A0A6A3F604-F1
#
_cell.length_a   1.000
_cell.length_b   1.000
_cell.length_c   1.000
_cell.angle_alpha   90.00
_cell.angle_beta   90.00
_cell.angle_gamma   90.00
#
_symmetry.space_group_name_H-M   'P 1'
#
loop_
_entity.id
_entity.type
_entity.pdbx_description
1 polymer ?
#
loop_
_entity_poly.entity_id
_entity_poly.type
_entity_poly.pdbx_seq_one_letter_code
_entity_poly.pdbx_strand_id
1 'polypeptide(L)'
;MALKSAFKMKVLGETKFILGMEIDHDRTAGTLMIKQTRYIDDVTNQFNQQDAKAVVNPCESGTKLTKMQSPTTNAEREAMRTKPYRSLIGCLLYITTCTRPDVAYIVTQLSR
;
A
#
# COMPACT_ATOMS: atom_id res chain seq x y z
N MET A 1 -3.19 -31.58 16.07
CA MET A 1 -4.33 -31.51 17.01
C MET A 1 -3.98 -31.03 18.43
N ALA A 2 -2.70 -31.05 18.86
CA ALA A 2 -2.30 -30.68 20.23
C ALA A 2 -2.62 -29.24 20.67
N LEU A 3 -2.67 -28.27 19.75
CA LEU A 3 -2.97 -26.88 20.09
C LEU A 3 -4.45 -26.66 20.47
N LYS A 4 -5.36 -27.42 19.86
CA LYS A 4 -6.81 -27.31 20.07
C LYS A 4 -7.27 -27.92 21.40
N SER A 5 -6.46 -28.84 21.95
CA SER A 5 -6.70 -29.42 23.29
C SER A 5 -6.18 -28.53 24.42
N ALA A 6 -5.14 -27.73 24.16
CA ALA A 6 -4.58 -26.79 25.15
C ALA A 6 -5.28 -25.43 25.15
N PHE A 7 -5.86 -25.00 24.02
CA PHE A 7 -6.45 -23.67 23.86
C PHE A 7 -7.84 -23.72 23.23
N LYS A 8 -8.74 -22.87 23.73
CA LYS A 8 -10.07 -22.68 23.16
C LYS A 8 -9.96 -21.92 21.84
N MET A 9 -9.85 -22.66 20.73
CA MET A 9 -9.64 -22.11 19.39
C MET A 9 -10.85 -22.32 18.48
N LYS A 10 -11.20 -21.28 17.72
CA LYS A 10 -12.19 -21.35 16.62
C LYS A 10 -11.45 -21.50 15.30
N VAL A 11 -11.79 -22.55 14.53
CA VAL A 11 -11.29 -22.74 13.16
C VAL A 11 -12.22 -21.99 12.23
N LEU A 12 -11.70 -20.98 11.53
CA LEU A 12 -12.48 -20.09 10.65
C LEU A 12 -12.51 -20.56 9.18
N GLY A 13 -11.91 -21.70 8.88
CA GLY A 13 -11.77 -22.20 7.51
C GLY A 13 -10.59 -21.56 6.79
N GLU A 14 -10.68 -21.50 5.47
CA GLU A 14 -9.63 -20.92 4.62
C GLU A 14 -9.66 -19.40 4.67
N THR A 15 -8.49 -18.80 4.91
CA THR A 15 -8.32 -17.36 4.95
C THR A 15 -8.46 -16.80 3.54
N LYS A 16 -9.50 -15.99 3.31
CA LYS A 16 -9.69 -15.26 2.05
C LYS A 16 -9.16 -13.83 2.10
N PHE A 17 -9.10 -13.24 3.29
CA PHE A 17 -8.63 -11.87 3.50
C PHE A 17 -7.82 -11.77 4.78
N ILE A 18 -6.68 -11.09 4.73
CA ILE A 18 -5.85 -10.76 5.89
C ILE A 18 -5.20 -9.40 5.67
N LEU A 19 -5.47 -8.46 6.59
CA LEU A 19 -4.84 -7.12 6.59
C LEU A 19 -4.97 -6.34 5.26
N GLY A 20 -6.03 -6.57 4.48
CA GLY A 20 -6.21 -5.91 3.17
C GLY A 20 -5.56 -6.65 2.00
N MET A 21 -4.90 -7.79 2.25
CA MET A 21 -4.54 -8.76 1.24
C MET A 21 -5.68 -9.75 1.05
N GLU A 22 -6.01 -10.04 -0.19
CA GLU A 22 -6.92 -11.12 -0.58
C GLU A 22 -6.07 -12.32 -1.00
N ILE A 23 -6.43 -13.49 -0.48
CA ILE A 23 -5.73 -14.74 -0.70
C ILE A 23 -6.65 -15.65 -1.50
N ASP A 24 -6.14 -16.11 -2.64
CA ASP A 24 -6.75 -17.16 -3.43
C ASP A 24 -5.84 -18.38 -3.41
N HIS A 25 -6.35 -19.49 -2.91
CA HIS A 25 -5.58 -20.71 -2.71
C HIS A 25 -6.27 -21.86 -3.44
N ASP A 26 -5.75 -22.20 -4.62
CA ASP A 26 -6.18 -23.38 -5.35
C ASP A 26 -5.33 -24.58 -4.90
N ARG A 27 -5.90 -25.40 -4.01
CA ARG A 27 -5.24 -26.62 -3.53
C ARG A 27 -5.13 -27.71 -4.59
N THR A 28 -5.99 -27.70 -5.61
CA THR A 28 -5.99 -28.72 -6.67
C THR A 28 -4.87 -28.45 -7.66
N ALA A 29 -4.68 -27.19 -8.04
CA ALA A 29 -3.54 -26.75 -8.84
C ALA A 29 -2.26 -26.53 -8.02
N GLY A 30 -2.36 -26.48 -6.68
CA GLY A 30 -1.24 -26.21 -5.78
C GLY A 30 -0.72 -24.77 -5.85
N THR A 31 -1.59 -23.81 -6.17
CA THR A 31 -1.21 -22.40 -6.37
C THR A 31 -1.77 -21.49 -5.27
N LEU A 32 -0.99 -20.46 -4.93
CA LEU A 32 -1.38 -19.42 -3.97
C LEU A 32 -1.18 -18.07 -4.64
N MET A 33 -2.26 -17.32 -4.80
CA MET A 33 -2.24 -15.95 -5.30
C MET A 33 -2.60 -14.98 -4.18
N ILE A 34 -1.84 -13.88 -4.12
CA ILE A 34 -2.09 -12.79 -3.18
C ILE A 34 -2.34 -11.53 -4.01
N LYS A 35 -3.46 -10.87 -3.76
CA LYS A 35 -3.83 -9.60 -4.39
C LYS A 35 -4.18 -8.56 -3.33
N GLN A 36 -4.12 -7.29 -3.69
CA GLN A 36 -4.36 -6.18 -2.76
C GLN A 36 -5.27 -5.11 -3.38
N THR A 37 -6.01 -5.47 -4.43
CA THR A 37 -6.83 -4.56 -5.25
C THR A 37 -7.77 -3.74 -4.39
N ARG A 38 -8.55 -4.38 -3.51
CA ARG A 38 -9.49 -3.66 -2.64
C ARG A 38 -8.80 -2.63 -1.74
N TYR A 39 -7.64 -2.94 -1.18
CA TYR A 39 -6.91 -1.99 -0.34
C TYR A 39 -6.38 -0.80 -1.18
N ILE A 40 -5.92 -1.05 -2.40
CA ILE A 40 -5.49 0.02 -3.32
C ILE A 40 -6.68 0.92 -3.65
N ASP A 41 -7.86 0.35 -3.90
CA ASP A 41 -9.10 1.11 -4.14
C ASP A 41 -9.49 1.93 -2.90
N ASP A 42 -9.42 1.35 -1.70
CA ASP A 42 -9.71 2.04 -0.44
C ASP A 42 -8.75 3.23 -0.23
N VAL A 43 -7.45 3.05 -0.54
CA VAL A 43 -6.44 4.12 -0.45
C VAL A 43 -6.71 5.22 -1.47
N THR A 44 -6.97 4.89 -2.75
CA THR A 44 -7.28 5.91 -3.77
C THR A 44 -8.53 6.71 -3.41
N ASN A 45 -9.55 6.05 -2.85
CA ASN A 45 -10.74 6.72 -2.33
C ASN A 45 -10.41 7.66 -1.14
N GLN A 46 -9.66 7.17 -0.17
CA GLN A 46 -9.31 7.91 1.05
C GLN A 46 -8.57 9.22 0.75
N PHE A 47 -7.71 9.24 -0.26
CA PHE A 47 -6.90 10.40 -0.62
C PHE A 47 -7.44 11.19 -1.82
N ASN A 48 -8.68 10.91 -2.28
CA ASN A 48 -9.32 11.56 -3.44
C ASN A 48 -8.46 11.46 -4.71
N GLN A 49 -8.00 10.25 -5.03
CA GLN A 49 -7.15 9.93 -6.19
C GLN A 49 -7.80 8.88 -7.10
N GLN A 50 -9.13 8.75 -7.11
CA GLN A 50 -9.83 7.78 -7.98
C GLN A 50 -9.59 8.06 -9.47
N ASP A 51 -9.52 9.34 -9.85
CA ASP A 51 -9.32 9.79 -11.23
C ASP A 51 -7.83 9.99 -11.59
N ALA A 52 -6.92 9.43 -10.78
CA ALA A 52 -5.50 9.53 -11.05
C ALA A 52 -5.15 8.84 -12.39
N LYS A 53 -4.40 9.53 -13.23
CA LYS A 53 -3.99 9.01 -14.54
C LYS A 53 -3.12 7.78 -14.36
N ALA A 54 -3.52 6.67 -14.97
CA ALA A 54 -2.70 5.47 -15.05
C ALA A 54 -1.43 5.75 -15.89
N VAL A 55 -0.27 5.42 -15.32
CA VAL A 55 1.03 5.54 -15.97
C VAL A 55 1.80 4.25 -15.81
N VAL A 56 2.59 3.89 -16.82
CA VAL A 56 3.43 2.68 -16.80
C VAL A 56 4.60 2.85 -15.83
N ASN A 57 5.19 4.04 -15.81
CA ASN A 57 6.26 4.38 -14.88
C ASN A 57 5.79 5.53 -13.98
N PRO A 58 5.74 5.37 -12.65
CA PRO A 58 5.29 6.41 -11.74
C PRO A 58 6.27 7.58 -11.60
N CYS A 59 7.49 7.47 -12.14
CA CYS A 59 8.51 8.51 -12.05
C CYS A 59 9.33 8.61 -13.34
N GLU A 60 9.67 9.82 -13.77
CA GLU A 60 10.54 10.01 -14.92
C GLU A 60 11.96 9.51 -14.63
N SER A 61 12.56 8.84 -15.62
CA SER A 61 13.93 8.33 -15.54
C SER A 61 14.92 9.44 -15.22
N GLY A 62 15.71 9.26 -14.16
CA GLY A 62 16.71 10.26 -13.73
C GLY A 62 16.19 11.31 -12.74
N THR A 63 14.91 11.31 -12.39
CA THR A 63 14.34 12.22 -11.39
C THR A 63 14.93 11.94 -10.01
N LYS A 64 15.66 12.92 -9.47
CA LYS A 64 16.17 12.89 -8.10
C LYS A 64 15.40 13.90 -7.26
N LEU A 65 14.59 13.39 -6.34
CA LEU A 65 13.92 14.24 -5.36
C LEU A 65 14.94 14.79 -4.37
N THR A 66 14.86 16.08 -4.08
CA THR A 66 15.76 16.76 -3.14
C THR A 66 14.97 17.54 -2.10
N LYS A 67 15.59 17.84 -0.95
CA LYS A 67 14.97 18.65 0.11
C LYS A 67 14.58 20.07 -0.34
N MET A 68 15.14 20.55 -1.45
CA MET A 68 14.77 21.84 -2.03
C MET A 68 13.34 21.84 -2.59
N GLN A 69 12.76 20.67 -2.85
CA GLN A 69 11.36 20.53 -3.30
C GLN A 69 10.38 20.44 -2.13
N SER A 70 10.87 20.48 -0.88
CA SER A 70 10.01 20.57 0.30
C SER A 70 9.46 21.98 0.48
N PRO A 71 8.31 22.16 1.15
CA PRO A 71 7.74 23.48 1.44
C PRO A 71 8.74 24.43 2.11
N THR A 72 9.10 25.50 1.41
CA THR A 72 10.08 26.49 1.87
C THR A 72 9.39 27.73 2.44
N THR A 73 8.29 28.16 1.81
CA THR A 73 7.55 29.34 2.22
C THR A 73 6.48 29.02 3.27
N ASN A 74 6.08 30.03 4.05
CA ASN A 74 4.99 29.87 5.03
C ASN A 74 3.66 29.49 4.36
N ALA A 75 3.40 30.02 3.16
CA ALA A 75 2.20 29.70 2.39
C ALA A 75 2.17 28.21 1.97
N GLU A 76 3.30 27.68 1.46
CA GLU A 76 3.41 26.27 1.09
C GLU A 76 3.26 25.34 2.31
N ARG A 77 3.87 25.71 3.44
CA ARG A 77 3.77 24.94 4.69
C ARG A 77 2.34 24.89 5.19
N GLU A 78 1.62 26.02 5.17
CA GLU A 78 0.23 26.06 5.59
C GLU A 78 -0.68 25.26 4.64
N ALA A 79 -0.43 25.32 3.33
CA ALA A 79 -1.12 24.49 2.35
C ALA A 79 -0.91 22.98 2.61
N MET A 80 0.33 22.58 2.93
CA MET A 80 0.66 21.19 3.21
C MET A 80 0.21 20.71 4.59
N ARG A 81 -0.04 21.61 5.55
CA ARG A 81 -0.48 21.26 6.90
C ARG A 81 -1.79 20.47 6.92
N THR A 82 -2.65 20.71 5.93
CA THR A 82 -3.94 20.03 5.78
C THR A 82 -3.84 18.71 5.01
N LYS A 83 -2.69 18.42 4.38
CA LYS A 83 -2.52 17.23 3.55
C LYS A 83 -1.97 16.07 4.41
N PRO A 84 -2.66 14.90 4.43
CA PRO A 84 -2.23 13.74 5.21
C PRO A 84 -1.07 12.97 4.56
N TYR A 85 0.03 13.67 4.21
CA TYR A 85 1.16 13.13 3.44
C TYR A 85 1.78 11.89 4.10
N ARG A 86 2.08 11.94 5.40
CA ARG A 86 2.67 10.82 6.14
C ARG A 86 1.77 9.57 6.14
N SER A 87 0.46 9.77 6.22
CA SER A 87 -0.51 8.68 6.16
C SER A 87 -0.51 8.03 4.78
N LEU A 88 -0.51 8.83 3.71
CA LEU A 88 -0.44 8.33 2.34
C LEU A 88 0.84 7.52 2.11
N ILE A 89 1.99 8.01 2.56
CA ILE A 89 3.25 7.27 2.45
C ILE A 89 3.20 5.94 3.20
N GLY A 90 2.56 5.88 4.38
CA GLY A 90 2.35 4.64 5.11
C GLY A 90 1.52 3.61 4.34
N CYS A 91 0.42 4.04 3.71
CA CYS A 91 -0.41 3.19 2.85
C CYS A 91 0.37 2.68 1.63
N LEU A 92 1.11 3.58 0.96
CA LEU A 92 1.93 3.23 -0.21
C LEU A 92 3.06 2.26 0.14
N LEU A 93 3.69 2.42 1.31
CA LEU A 93 4.70 1.49 1.80
C LEU A 93 4.10 0.10 2.01
N TYR A 94 2.92 0.00 2.60
CA TYR A 94 2.24 -1.28 2.79
C TYR A 94 1.90 -1.96 1.45
N ILE A 95 1.37 -1.21 0.47
CA ILE A 95 1.12 -1.70 -0.89
C ILE A 95 2.40 -2.25 -1.53
N THR A 96 3.49 -1.49 -1.40
CA THR A 96 4.80 -1.83 -1.94
C THR A 96 5.35 -3.12 -1.35
N THR A 97 5.28 -3.26 -0.03
CA THR A 97 5.83 -4.42 0.69
C THR A 97 5.06 -5.70 0.41
N CYS A 98 3.75 -5.62 0.21
CA CYS A 98 2.91 -6.80 0.07
C CYS A 98 2.79 -7.31 -1.37
N THR A 99 2.45 -6.46 -2.34
CA THR A 99 2.07 -6.94 -3.69
C THR A 99 2.58 -6.11 -4.87
N ARG A 100 3.04 -4.88 -4.65
CA ARG A 100 3.42 -3.94 -5.74
C ARG A 100 4.86 -3.44 -5.61
N PRO A 101 5.88 -4.30 -5.80
CA PRO A 101 7.28 -3.89 -5.72
C PRO A 101 7.69 -2.93 -6.85
N ASP A 102 6.90 -2.87 -7.93
CA ASP A 102 7.13 -2.00 -9.08
C ASP A 102 7.10 -0.50 -8.74
N VAL A 103 6.39 -0.10 -7.68
CA VAL A 103 6.37 1.30 -7.20
C VAL A 103 7.37 1.57 -6.07
N ALA A 104 8.16 0.58 -5.65
CA ALA A 104 9.02 0.68 -4.47
C ALA A 104 10.03 1.83 -4.55
N TYR A 105 10.58 2.05 -5.74
CA TYR A 105 11.56 3.11 -5.95
C TYR A 105 10.98 4.50 -5.62
N ILE A 106 9.83 4.84 -6.19
CA ILE A 106 9.25 6.17 -6.01
C ILE A 106 8.76 6.38 -4.57
N VAL A 107 8.16 5.36 -3.95
CA VAL A 107 7.71 5.43 -2.56
C VAL A 107 8.88 5.67 -1.61
N THR A 108 10.01 4.99 -1.84
CA THR A 108 11.25 5.18 -1.07
C THR A 108 11.85 6.58 -1.23
N GLN A 109 11.72 7.17 -2.42
CA GLN A 109 12.18 8.54 -2.66
C GLN A 109 11.28 9.57 -1.97
N LEU A 110 9.96 9.33 -1.95
CA LEU A 110 8.97 10.20 -1.29
C LEU A 110 8.98 10.09 0.24
N SER A 111 9.49 8.99 0.80
CA SER A 111 9.55 8.80 2.26
C SER A 111 10.74 9.49 2.93
N ARG A 112 11.66 10.08 2.15
CA ARG A 112 12.88 10.76 2.63
C ARG A 112 12.65 12.22 2.98
#